data_AF-A0A830CI83-F1
#
_entry.id   AF-A0A830CI83-F1
#
_cell.length_a   1.000
_cell.length_b   1.000
_cell.length_c   1.000
_cell.angle_alpha   90.00
_cell.angle_beta   90.00
_cell.angle_gamma   90.00
#
_symmetry.space_group_name_H-M   'P 1'
#
loop_
_entity.id
_entity.type
_entity.pdbx_description
1 polymer ?
#
loop_
_entity_poly.entity_id
_entity_poly.type
_entity_poly.pdbx_seq_one_letter_code
_entity_poly.pdbx_strand_id
1 'polypeptide(L)' 'MNEGDCCVVCMDEFSRGCEAVCMPCEHVFHGDCITKWLRTSHFCPVCRFEMPTGCARKKVNSGGI' A
#
# COMPACT_ATOMS: atom_id res chain seq x y z
N MET A 1 -3.08 1.07 25.46
CA MET A 1 -1.89 1.11 24.58
C MET A 1 -2.46 1.25 23.18
N ASN A 2 -2.26 2.40 22.55
CA ASN A 2 -2.88 2.71 21.26
C ASN A 2 -2.09 1.98 20.18
N GLU A 3 -2.50 0.76 19.88
CA GLU A 3 -1.93 -0.10 18.86
C GLU A 3 -2.78 0.07 17.59
N GLY A 4 -2.38 0.98 16.70
CA GLY A 4 -3.19 1.26 15.50
C GLY A 4 -2.51 1.97 14.35
N ASP A 5 -1.35 2.60 14.57
CA ASP A 5 -0.70 3.48 13.59
C ASP A 5 0.80 3.14 13.44
N CYS A 6 1.11 1.85 13.22
CA CYS A 6 2.48 1.37 13.01
C CYS A 6 2.69 0.93 11.56
N CYS A 7 3.77 1.38 10.94
CA CYS A 7 4.13 0.96 9.59
C CYS A 7 4.80 -0.42 9.61
N VAL A 8 4.19 -1.45 9.01
CA VAL A 8 4.73 -2.82 9.02
C VAL A 8 6.06 -3.00 8.27
N VAL A 9 6.44 -2.01 7.45
CA VAL A 9 7.69 -2.06 6.67
C VAL A 9 8.90 -1.73 7.54
N CYS A 10 8.78 -0.72 8.41
CA CYS A 10 9.83 -0.33 9.35
C CYS A 10 9.53 -0.71 10.81
N MET A 11 8.34 -1.24 11.08
CA MET A 11 7.81 -1.59 12.41
C MET A 11 7.85 -0.41 13.39
N ASP A 12 7.58 0.80 12.90
CA ASP A 12 7.69 2.05 13.64
C ASP A 12 6.40 2.89 13.53
N GLU A 13 6.16 3.77 14.50
CA GLU A 13 4.94 4.58 14.60
C GLU A 13 4.95 5.76 13.61
N PHE A 14 3.78 6.13 13.09
CA PHE A 14 3.64 7.32 12.26
C PHE A 14 3.89 8.60 13.08
N SER A 15 5.08 9.17 12.96
CA SER A 15 5.41 10.44 13.62
C SER A 15 4.76 11.65 12.94
N ARG A 16 4.42 12.68 13.74
CA ARG A 16 3.89 13.95 13.24
C ARG A 16 4.92 14.64 12.36
N GLY A 17 4.73 14.57 11.05
CA GLY A 17 5.63 15.15 10.04
C GLY A 17 6.17 14.14 9.03
N CYS A 18 5.92 12.84 9.22
CA CYS A 18 6.23 11.84 8.21
C CYS A 18 5.19 11.86 7.09
N GLU A 19 5.64 11.76 5.84
CA GLU A 19 4.75 11.53 4.71
C GLU A 19 4.19 10.11 4.82
N ALA A 20 2.87 9.96 4.80
CA ALA A 20 2.20 8.69 4.82
C ALA A 20 1.40 8.52 3.53
N VAL A 21 1.50 7.34 2.91
CA VAL A 21 0.83 7.01 1.66
C VAL A 21 -0.20 5.94 1.97
N CYS A 22 -1.45 6.24 1.63
CA CYS A 22 -2.54 5.28 1.69
C CYS A 22 -2.63 4.53 0.36
N MET A 23 -2.61 3.21 0.45
CA MET A 23 -2.79 2.32 -0.68
C MET A 23 -4.28 2.18 -1.02
N PRO A 24 -4.62 1.79 -2.27
CA PRO A 24 -6.01 1.55 -2.67
C PRO A 24 -6.69 0.37 -1.94
N CYS A 25 -5.92 -0.42 -1.19
CA CYS A 25 -6.41 -1.45 -0.30
C CYS A 25 -6.61 -0.97 1.15
N GLU A 26 -6.71 0.34 1.37
CA GLU A 26 -6.92 1.02 2.67
C GLU A 26 -5.79 0.87 3.69
N HIS A 27 -4.62 0.38 3.27
CA HIS A 27 -3.44 0.27 4.14
C HIS A 27 -2.53 1.48 4.01
N VAL A 28 -2.08 2.00 5.15
CA VAL A 28 -1.22 3.19 5.22
C VAL A 28 0.22 2.77 5.54
N PHE A 29 1.18 3.37 4.83
CA PHE A 29 2.62 3.15 5.02
C PHE A 29 3.37 4.47 4.95
N HIS A 30 4.59 4.55 5.50
CA HIS A 30 5.42 5.74 5.32
C HIS A 30 5.76 5.90 3.83
N GLY A 31 5.74 7.13 3.32
CA GLY A 31 6.10 7.49 1.95
C GLY A 31 7.48 6.96 1.57
N ASP A 32 8.46 7.11 2.45
CA ASP A 32 9.80 6.52 2.27
C ASP A 32 9.77 5.00 2.26
N CYS A 33 9.01 4.39 3.18
CA CYS A 33 8.95 2.93 3.30
C CYS A 33 8.28 2.30 2.10
N ILE A 34 7.12 2.82 1.66
CA ILE A 34 6.44 2.33 0.46
C ILE A 34 7.29 2.59 -0.77
N THR A 35 7.98 3.74 -0.86
CA THR A 35 8.86 4.03 -2.00
C THR A 35 10.02 3.04 -2.08
N LYS A 36 10.66 2.72 -0.95
CA LYS A 36 11.72 1.70 -0.89
C LYS A 36 11.17 0.30 -1.17
N TRP A 37 10.00 -0.01 -0.65
CA TRP A 37 9.34 -1.30 -0.85
C TRP A 37 8.98 -1.53 -2.31
N LEU A 38 8.35 -0.56 -2.97
CA LEU A 38 7.98 -0.61 -4.38
C LEU A 38 9.18 -0.75 -5.32
N ARG A 39 10.39 -0.37 -4.90
CA ARG A 39 11.62 -0.66 -5.69
C ARG A 39 11.93 -2.15 -5.75
N THR A 40 11.45 -2.93 -4.79
CA THR A 40 11.70 -4.38 -4.69
C THR A 40 10.45 -5.19 -5.03
N SER A 41 9.28 -4.78 -4.53
CA SER A 41 8.02 -5.51 -4.62
C SER A 41 6.85 -4.54 -4.73
N HIS A 42 6.08 -4.65 -5.80
CA HIS A 42 4.93 -3.78 -6.08
C HIS A 42 3.63 -4.23 -5.37
N PHE A 43 3.74 -5.09 -4.34
CA PHE A 43 2.62 -5.68 -3.64
C PHE A 43 2.49 -5.13 -2.22
N CYS A 44 1.27 -5.02 -1.71
CA CYS A 44 1.01 -4.64 -0.33
C CYS A 44 1.64 -5.67 0.64
N PRO A 45 2.46 -5.26 1.62
CA PRO A 45 3.03 -6.20 2.59
C PRO A 45 1.97 -6.82 3.51
N VAL A 46 0.78 -6.21 3.64
CA VAL A 46 -0.31 -6.71 4.51
C VAL A 46 -1.23 -7.67 3.74
N CYS A 47 -1.83 -7.21 2.65
CA CYS A 47 -2.84 -7.97 1.91
C CYS A 47 -2.35 -8.54 0.57
N ARG A 48 -1.06 -8.33 0.21
CA ARG A 48 -0.48 -8.68 -1.10
C ARG A 48 -1.19 -8.10 -2.31
N PHE A 49 -1.97 -7.03 -2.11
CA PHE A 49 -2.62 -6.29 -3.18
C PHE A 49 -1.57 -5.60 -4.07
N GLU A 50 -1.60 -5.88 -5.36
CA GLU A 50 -0.69 -5.25 -6.33
C GLU A 50 -1.06 -3.78 -6.53
N MET A 51 -0.07 -2.89 -6.42
CA MET A 51 -0.29 -1.47 -6.69
C MET A 51 -0.68 -1.27 -8.15
N PRO A 52 -1.83 -0.62 -8.43
CA PRO A 52 -2.20 -0.26 -9.79
C PRO A 52 -1.27 0.87 -10.24
N THR A 53 -0.15 0.51 -10.85
CA THR A 53 0.64 1.43 -11.66
C THR A 53 -0.28 1.94 -12.77
N GLY A 54 -0.41 3.26 -12.89
CA GLY A 54 -1.53 3.93 -13.56
C GLY A 54 -2.01 3.33 -14.89
N CYS A 55 -3.33 3.41 -15.09
CA CYS A 55 -4.08 3.17 -16.34
C CYS A 55 -4.47 1.72 -16.68
N ALA A 56 -4.81 0.86 -15.71
CA ALA A 56 -5.52 -0.39 -16.02
C ALA A 56 -7.04 -0.15 -16.14
N ARG A 57 -7.45 0.24 -17.36
CA ARG A 57 -8.66 -0.19 -18.06
C ARG A 57 -9.50 -1.17 -17.25
N LYS A 58 -10.76 -0.79 -16.95
CA LYS A 58 -11.80 -1.76 -16.58
C LYS A 58 -11.81 -2.88 -17.62
N LYS A 59 -11.18 -4.02 -17.33
CA LYS A 59 -11.52 -5.26 -18.00
C LYS A 59 -12.84 -5.67 -17.38
N VAL A 60 -13.93 -5.15 -17.97
CA VAL A 60 -15.24 -5.77 -17.84
C VAL A 60 -15.02 -7.18 -18.37
N ASN A 61 -14.96 -8.17 -17.47
CA ASN A 61 -14.86 -9.54 -17.91
C ASN A 61 -16.25 -9.94 -18.40
N SER A 62 -16.32 -10.15 -19.71
CA SER A 62 -17.34 -10.91 -20.39
C SER A 62 -17.46 -12.28 -19.70
N GLY A 63 -18.54 -12.50 -18.96
CA GLY A 63 -19.14 -13.82 -18.76
C GLY A 63 -20.51 -13.75 -19.44
N GLY A 64 -20.89 -14.63 -20.37
CA GLY A 64 -20.44 -15.99 -20.56
C GLY A 64 -21.70 -16.85 -20.55
N ILE A 65 -22.16 -17.18 -21.77
CA ILE A 65 -23.21 -18.14 -22.17
C ILE A 65 -24.65 -17.69 -21.90
#